data_AF-A0A349IK45-F1
#
_entry.id   AF-A0A349IK45-F1
#
_cell.length_a   1.000
_cell.length_b   1.000
_cell.length_c   1.000
_cell.angle_alpha   90.00
_cell.angle_beta   90.00
_cell.angle_gamma   90.00
#
_symmetry.space_group_name_H-M   'P 1'
#
loop_
_entity.id
_entity.type
_entity.pdbx_description
1 polymer ?
#
loop_
_entity_poly.entity_id
_entity_poly.type
_entity_poly.pdbx_seq_one_letter_code
_entity_poly.pdbx_strand_id
1 'polypeptide(L)'
;MGLETENPVEFLSAAKSAIAEYETLKSQLEQQKETERQTGSSLEKIKKEVSDKIDRTIKTRSAEINATYDKQISQIDARLKKANADRDRAKREGVKGRIAAETEPYIIENKELKRQIKAIMQKDNAPAFCCTNLFFTLFRPSGISELFRFLLFFIAVFALLPFGLYSLIPDRKIYYLIGIYILDIAIFGGLYLAIFNITIGRHQNAIHEGREIKNRIKTNRKKIRLTTHAIEKDSNEDGYNLESFDDEISKIQQERNDAIAQKQSAQNTFDTVTKNILTDEIENAYRAKIEELTDALRAAGTYRSQLETKENESALRLSQEYGQYLGKSHMNDTDIERIHEMITSGAAASIVDAVAKIDHPESASAT
;
A
#
# COMPACT_ATOMS: atom_id res chain seq x y z
N MET A 1 28.17 72.65 -50.13
CA MET A 1 26.96 73.42 -49.78
C MET A 1 25.82 72.43 -49.81
N GLY A 2 25.07 72.35 -48.72
CA GLY A 2 24.18 71.22 -48.45
C GLY A 2 22.86 71.32 -49.20
N LEU A 3 22.29 70.16 -49.54
CA LEU A 3 20.99 69.99 -50.18
C LEU A 3 19.87 70.73 -49.43
N GLU A 4 20.03 70.98 -48.14
CA GLU A 4 19.12 71.77 -47.30
C GLU A 4 18.94 73.24 -47.74
N THR A 5 19.91 73.82 -48.46
CA THR A 5 19.88 75.24 -48.90
C THR A 5 19.61 75.43 -50.40
N GLU A 6 19.88 74.42 -51.23
CA GLU A 6 19.70 74.49 -52.69
C GLU A 6 18.36 73.89 -53.15
N ASN A 7 17.82 72.87 -52.45
CA ASN A 7 16.52 72.28 -52.77
C ASN A 7 15.82 71.69 -51.51
N PRO A 8 15.08 72.51 -50.74
CA PRO A 8 14.45 72.09 -49.49
C PRO A 8 13.36 71.02 -49.67
N VAL A 9 12.76 70.93 -50.87
CA VAL A 9 11.73 69.95 -51.21
C VAL A 9 12.34 68.56 -51.38
N GLU A 10 13.48 68.46 -52.08
CA GLU A 10 14.23 67.20 -52.21
C GLU A 10 14.74 66.70 -50.85
N PHE A 11 15.23 67.59 -49.98
CA PHE A 11 15.64 67.24 -48.63
C PHE A 11 14.51 66.64 -47.78
N LEU A 12 13.31 67.23 -47.82
CA LEU A 12 12.14 66.70 -47.10
C LEU A 12 11.65 65.37 -47.67
N SER A 13 11.71 65.19 -48.99
CA SER A 13 11.37 63.90 -49.62
C SER A 13 12.36 62.79 -49.23
N ALA A 14 13.66 63.11 -49.15
CA ALA A 14 14.70 62.19 -48.70
C ALA A 14 14.55 61.85 -47.20
N ALA A 15 14.20 62.84 -46.37
CA ALA A 15 13.88 62.64 -44.96
C ALA A 15 12.68 61.71 -44.75
N LYS A 16 11.60 61.91 -45.53
CA LYS A 16 10.40 61.06 -45.53
C LYS A 16 10.74 59.60 -45.90
N SER A 17 11.52 59.41 -46.96
CA SER A 17 12.00 58.07 -47.37
C SER A 17 12.87 57.41 -46.29
N ALA A 18 13.78 58.16 -45.66
CA ALA A 18 14.65 57.64 -44.61
C ALA A 18 13.88 57.24 -43.34
N ILE A 19 12.80 57.96 -42.99
CA ILE A 19 11.91 57.59 -41.87
C ILE A 19 11.11 56.34 -42.19
N ALA A 20 10.57 56.21 -43.40
CA ALA A 20 9.88 54.99 -43.83
C ALA A 20 10.82 53.76 -43.84
N GLU A 21 12.08 53.93 -44.26
CA GLU A 21 13.12 52.90 -44.14
C GLU A 21 13.37 52.51 -42.68
N TYR A 22 13.41 53.47 -41.75
CA TYR A 22 13.59 53.20 -40.34
C TYR A 22 12.38 52.49 -39.71
N GLU A 23 11.16 52.91 -40.02
CA GLU A 23 9.93 52.26 -39.53
C GLU A 23 9.79 50.82 -40.05
N THR A 24 10.13 50.58 -41.31
CA THR A 24 10.13 49.22 -41.88
C THR A 24 11.19 48.33 -41.22
N LEU A 25 12.41 48.85 -40.98
CA LEU A 25 13.45 48.14 -40.23
C LEU A 25 13.01 47.81 -38.81
N LYS A 26 12.36 48.76 -38.11
CA LYS A 26 11.82 48.56 -36.76
C LYS A 26 10.73 47.49 -36.74
N SER A 27 9.81 47.50 -37.70
CA SER A 27 8.78 46.46 -37.83
C SER A 27 9.39 45.08 -38.12
N GLN A 28 10.40 45.00 -38.99
CA GLN A 28 11.11 43.76 -39.29
C GLN A 28 11.85 43.23 -38.05
N LEU A 29 12.46 44.12 -37.26
CA LEU A 29 13.15 43.76 -36.02
C LEU A 29 12.18 43.18 -34.99
N GLU A 30 11.01 43.78 -34.80
CA GLU A 30 9.99 43.26 -33.86
C GLU A 30 9.43 41.90 -34.31
N GLN A 31 9.14 41.73 -35.61
CA GLN A 31 8.77 40.42 -36.15
C GLN A 31 9.87 39.38 -35.92
N GLN A 32 11.13 39.76 -36.11
CA GLN A 32 12.27 38.86 -35.93
C GLN A 32 12.51 38.48 -34.46
N LYS A 33 12.27 39.40 -33.52
CA LYS A 33 12.31 39.07 -32.08
C LYS A 33 11.24 38.05 -31.71
N GLU A 34 10.04 38.18 -32.28
CA GLU A 34 8.96 37.23 -32.02
C GLU A 34 9.25 35.85 -32.64
N THR A 35 9.81 35.77 -33.85
CA THR A 35 10.22 34.49 -34.45
C THR A 35 11.35 33.82 -33.65
N GLU A 36 12.33 34.59 -33.17
CA GLU A 36 13.39 34.10 -32.27
C GLU A 36 12.78 33.52 -30.99
N ARG A 37 11.85 34.24 -30.36
CA ARG A 37 11.14 33.80 -29.16
C ARG A 37 10.35 32.52 -29.38
N GLN A 38 9.61 32.43 -30.48
CA GLN A 38 8.81 31.24 -30.83
C GLN A 38 9.70 30.02 -31.12
N THR A 39 10.82 30.23 -31.81
CA THR A 39 11.80 29.17 -32.10
C THR A 39 12.46 28.70 -30.81
N GLY A 40 12.86 29.61 -29.92
CA GLY A 40 13.41 29.29 -28.60
C GLY A 40 12.43 28.50 -27.74
N SER A 41 11.17 28.94 -27.66
CA SER A 41 10.12 28.20 -26.93
C SER A 41 9.89 26.80 -27.52
N SER A 42 9.94 26.65 -28.84
CA SER A 42 9.79 25.36 -29.51
C SER A 42 10.96 24.43 -29.20
N LEU A 43 12.19 24.94 -29.19
CA LEU A 43 13.38 24.19 -28.79
C LEU A 43 13.29 23.70 -27.33
N GLU A 44 12.87 24.56 -26.40
CA GLU A 44 12.67 24.18 -25.00
C GLU A 44 11.59 23.10 -24.84
N LYS A 45 10.47 23.23 -25.57
CA LYS A 45 9.40 22.23 -25.57
C LYS A 45 9.90 20.87 -26.03
N ILE A 46 10.66 20.82 -27.13
CA ILE A 46 11.23 19.56 -27.64
C ILE A 46 12.24 18.97 -26.66
N LYS A 47 13.15 19.78 -26.08
CA LYS A 47 14.09 19.29 -25.07
C LYS A 47 13.37 18.71 -23.85
N LYS A 48 12.31 19.38 -23.39
CA LYS A 48 11.46 18.88 -22.30
C LYS A 48 10.73 17.60 -22.67
N GLU A 49 10.16 17.52 -23.87
CA GLU A 49 9.50 16.31 -24.38
C GLU A 49 10.47 15.11 -24.40
N VAL A 50 11.71 15.32 -24.85
CA VAL A 50 12.76 14.30 -24.85
C VAL A 50 13.06 13.83 -23.43
N SER A 51 13.31 14.76 -22.49
CA SER A 51 13.54 14.42 -21.07
C SER A 51 12.37 13.63 -20.47
N ASP A 52 11.15 14.10 -20.67
CA ASP A 52 9.94 13.43 -20.16
C ASP A 52 9.78 12.03 -20.76
N LYS A 53 10.13 11.85 -22.04
CA LYS A 53 10.06 10.56 -22.74
C LYS A 53 11.11 9.58 -22.21
N ILE A 54 12.33 10.05 -21.94
CA ILE A 54 13.40 9.26 -21.32
C ILE A 54 12.94 8.76 -19.95
N ASP A 55 12.49 9.66 -19.09
CA ASP A 55 12.05 9.32 -17.72
C ASP A 55 10.88 8.33 -17.71
N ARG A 56 9.87 8.56 -18.56
CA ARG A 56 8.73 7.64 -18.70
C ARG A 56 9.15 6.26 -19.18
N THR A 57 10.06 6.19 -20.16
CA THR A 57 10.54 4.92 -20.73
C THR A 57 11.34 4.15 -19.68
N ILE A 58 12.29 4.79 -19.02
CA ILE A 58 13.10 4.17 -17.96
C ILE A 58 12.20 3.64 -16.84
N LYS A 59 11.25 4.45 -16.37
CA LYS A 59 10.32 4.07 -15.30
C LYS A 59 9.45 2.88 -15.71
N THR A 60 8.94 2.89 -16.95
CA THR A 60 8.08 1.80 -17.45
C THR A 60 8.86 0.49 -17.56
N ARG A 61 10.06 0.52 -18.18
CA ARG A 61 10.89 -0.67 -18.35
C ARG A 61 11.39 -1.24 -17.03
N SER A 62 11.81 -0.38 -16.09
CA SER A 62 12.18 -0.81 -14.74
C SER A 62 11.00 -1.49 -14.02
N ALA A 63 9.80 -0.92 -14.13
CA ALA A 63 8.60 -1.50 -13.54
C ALA A 63 8.22 -2.86 -14.17
N GLU A 64 8.37 -3.01 -15.49
CA GLU A 64 8.13 -4.28 -16.21
C GLU A 64 9.09 -5.40 -15.75
N ILE A 65 10.38 -5.08 -15.60
CA ILE A 65 11.39 -6.01 -15.06
C ILE A 65 10.98 -6.45 -13.66
N ASN A 66 10.67 -5.49 -12.79
CA ASN A 66 10.27 -5.77 -11.41
C ASN A 66 9.01 -6.64 -11.34
N ALA A 67 7.97 -6.28 -12.09
CA ALA A 67 6.72 -7.01 -12.11
C ALA A 67 6.88 -8.47 -12.57
N THR A 68 7.77 -8.72 -13.54
CA THR A 68 8.04 -10.07 -14.05
C THR A 68 8.68 -10.94 -12.98
N TYR A 69 9.74 -10.46 -12.33
CA TYR A 69 10.40 -11.20 -11.26
C TYR A 69 9.54 -11.32 -10.00
N ASP A 70 8.80 -10.27 -9.63
CA ASP A 70 7.89 -10.32 -8.48
C ASP A 70 6.77 -11.34 -8.68
N LYS A 71 6.25 -11.46 -9.91
CA LYS A 71 5.30 -12.53 -10.25
C LYS A 71 5.94 -13.91 -10.08
N GLN A 72 7.16 -14.13 -10.56
CA GLN A 72 7.86 -15.41 -10.39
C GLN A 72 8.11 -15.73 -8.91
N ILE A 73 8.62 -14.78 -8.13
CA ILE A 73 8.85 -14.94 -6.68
C ILE A 73 7.54 -15.26 -5.97
N SER A 74 6.43 -14.59 -6.30
CA SER A 74 5.12 -14.86 -5.69
C SER A 74 4.61 -16.28 -5.96
N GLN A 75 4.90 -16.83 -7.15
CA GLN A 75 4.56 -18.20 -7.49
C GLN A 75 5.40 -19.20 -6.70
N ILE A 76 6.68 -18.92 -6.51
CA ILE A 76 7.58 -19.73 -5.68
C ILE A 76 7.12 -19.66 -4.21
N ASP A 77 6.79 -18.48 -3.69
CA ASP A 77 6.27 -18.29 -2.33
C ASP A 77 4.97 -19.08 -2.09
N ALA A 78 4.07 -19.12 -3.09
CA ALA A 78 2.86 -19.94 -3.00
C ALA A 78 3.18 -21.44 -2.93
N ARG A 79 4.16 -21.92 -3.69
CA ARG A 79 4.63 -23.32 -3.62
C ARG A 79 5.28 -23.61 -2.28
N LEU A 80 6.12 -22.71 -1.78
CA LEU A 80 6.77 -22.82 -0.47
C LEU A 80 5.74 -22.89 0.66
N LYS A 81 4.71 -22.05 0.62
CA LYS A 81 3.62 -22.09 1.59
C LYS A 81 2.87 -23.42 1.56
N LYS A 82 2.64 -23.97 0.37
CA LYS A 82 1.99 -25.27 0.21
C LYS A 82 2.86 -26.40 0.78
N ALA A 83 4.15 -26.45 0.42
CA ALA A 83 5.08 -27.45 0.92
C ALA A 83 5.18 -27.44 2.46
N ASN A 84 5.25 -26.25 3.08
CA ASN A 84 5.21 -26.11 4.54
C ASN A 84 3.89 -26.62 5.14
N ALA A 85 2.74 -26.31 4.52
CA ALA A 85 1.45 -26.78 5.00
C ALA A 85 1.31 -28.32 4.91
N ASP A 86 1.90 -28.92 3.88
CA ASP A 86 1.94 -30.37 3.69
C ASP A 86 2.89 -31.04 4.72
N ARG A 87 4.07 -30.46 4.98
CA ARG A 87 4.97 -30.86 6.07
C ARG A 87 4.27 -30.82 7.43
N ASP A 88 3.60 -29.72 7.75
CA ASP A 88 2.87 -29.56 9.01
C ASP A 88 1.72 -30.56 9.15
N ARG A 89 1.08 -30.92 8.03
CA ARG A 89 0.05 -31.96 8.02
C ARG A 89 0.67 -33.32 8.33
N ALA A 90 1.76 -33.69 7.66
CA ALA A 90 2.48 -34.93 7.90
C ALA A 90 2.95 -35.02 9.37
N LYS A 91 3.49 -33.93 9.92
CA LYS A 91 3.86 -33.84 11.34
C LYS A 91 2.66 -34.09 12.25
N ARG A 92 1.52 -33.43 12.02
CA ARG A 92 0.30 -33.62 12.82
C ARG A 92 -0.22 -35.07 12.74
N GLU A 93 -0.11 -35.69 11.58
CA GLU A 93 -0.49 -37.10 11.39
C GLU A 93 0.45 -38.04 12.14
N GLY A 94 1.76 -37.80 12.07
CA GLY A 94 2.77 -38.53 12.84
C GLY A 94 2.56 -38.41 14.37
N VAL A 95 2.31 -37.20 14.87
CA VAL A 95 1.99 -36.94 16.28
C VAL A 95 0.74 -37.72 16.71
N LYS A 96 -0.34 -37.66 15.91
CA LYS A 96 -1.56 -38.43 16.19
C LYS A 96 -1.31 -39.93 16.18
N GLY A 97 -0.53 -40.44 15.23
CA GLY A 97 -0.14 -41.84 15.14
C GLY A 97 0.63 -42.30 16.37
N ARG A 98 1.62 -41.50 16.82
CA ARG A 98 2.39 -41.76 18.04
C ARG A 98 1.52 -41.75 19.30
N ILE A 99 0.62 -40.77 19.44
CA ILE A 99 -0.35 -40.74 20.55
C ILE A 99 -1.20 -42.00 20.53
N ALA A 100 -1.72 -42.41 19.37
CA ALA A 100 -2.54 -43.61 19.25
C ALA A 100 -1.76 -44.86 19.68
N ALA A 101 -0.55 -45.07 19.15
CA ALA A 101 0.30 -46.21 19.46
C ALA A 101 0.71 -46.28 20.94
N GLU A 102 1.17 -45.16 21.52
CA GLU A 102 1.63 -45.13 22.91
C GLU A 102 0.47 -45.21 23.93
N THR A 103 -0.73 -44.74 23.56
CA THR A 103 -1.90 -44.77 24.45
C THR A 103 -2.76 -46.02 24.29
N GLU A 104 -2.61 -46.76 23.19
CA GLU A 104 -3.30 -48.02 22.91
C GLU A 104 -3.29 -49.04 24.06
N PRO A 105 -2.14 -49.39 24.69
CA PRO A 105 -2.15 -50.38 25.78
C PRO A 105 -3.03 -49.95 26.94
N TYR A 106 -3.03 -48.67 27.31
CA TYR A 106 -3.90 -48.14 28.37
C TYR A 106 -5.37 -48.13 27.96
N ILE A 107 -5.69 -47.92 26.68
CA ILE A 107 -7.05 -47.96 26.15
C ILE A 107 -7.59 -49.40 26.20
N ILE A 108 -6.79 -50.37 25.75
CA ILE A 108 -7.13 -51.81 25.80
C ILE A 108 -7.31 -52.25 27.24
N GLU A 109 -6.37 -51.90 28.13
CA GLU A 109 -6.44 -52.20 29.56
C GLU A 109 -7.72 -51.61 30.17
N ASN A 110 -8.06 -50.36 29.86
CA ASN A 110 -9.30 -49.75 30.35
C ASN A 110 -10.57 -50.48 29.87
N LYS A 111 -10.56 -51.01 28.65
CA LYS A 111 -11.67 -51.82 28.12
C LYS A 111 -11.80 -53.13 28.88
N GLU A 112 -10.68 -53.77 29.19
CA GLU A 112 -10.66 -55.02 29.94
C GLU A 112 -11.04 -54.82 31.41
N LEU A 113 -10.52 -53.80 32.08
CA LEU A 113 -10.89 -53.43 33.45
C LEU A 113 -12.40 -53.15 33.58
N LYS A 114 -13.04 -52.54 32.57
CA LYS A 114 -14.51 -52.38 32.55
C LYS A 114 -15.25 -53.71 32.46
N ARG A 115 -14.73 -54.68 31.70
CA ARG A 115 -15.30 -56.03 31.62
C ARG A 115 -15.13 -56.78 32.94
N GLN A 116 -13.97 -56.64 33.59
CA GLN A 116 -13.70 -57.21 34.91
C GLN A 116 -14.69 -56.70 35.96
N ILE A 117 -14.97 -55.39 36.02
CA ILE A 117 -16.01 -54.84 36.93
C ILE A 117 -17.35 -55.52 36.68
N LYS A 118 -17.75 -55.66 35.41
CA LYS A 118 -19.03 -56.29 35.06
C LYS A 118 -19.06 -57.76 35.49
N ALA A 119 -17.97 -58.49 35.29
CA ALA A 119 -17.85 -59.90 35.67
C ALA A 119 -17.90 -60.09 37.20
N ILE A 120 -17.19 -59.26 37.97
CA ILE A 120 -17.21 -59.29 39.45
C ILE A 120 -18.63 -59.04 39.97
N MET A 121 -19.32 -58.04 39.42
CA MET A 121 -20.68 -57.69 39.83
C MET A 121 -21.70 -58.76 39.43
N GLN A 122 -21.51 -59.43 38.29
CA GLN A 122 -22.34 -60.56 37.87
C GLN A 122 -22.14 -61.79 38.76
N LYS A 123 -20.89 -62.11 39.12
CA LYS A 123 -20.56 -63.24 40.00
C LYS A 123 -21.22 -63.10 41.38
N ASP A 124 -21.29 -61.88 41.89
CA ASP A 124 -21.86 -61.58 43.20
C ASP A 124 -23.39 -61.35 43.14
N ASN A 125 -24.03 -61.49 41.97
CA ASN A 125 -25.44 -61.16 41.71
C ASN A 125 -25.83 -59.72 42.12
N ALA A 126 -24.87 -58.80 42.06
CA ALA A 126 -25.10 -57.40 42.39
C ALA A 126 -25.94 -56.71 41.29
N PRO A 127 -26.83 -55.77 41.66
CA PRO A 127 -27.63 -55.03 40.68
C PRO A 127 -26.77 -54.28 39.65
N ALA A 128 -27.27 -54.17 38.40
CA ALA A 128 -26.55 -53.52 37.30
C ALA A 128 -26.18 -52.05 37.57
N PHE A 129 -26.92 -51.35 38.44
CA PHE A 129 -26.63 -49.97 38.80
C PHE A 129 -25.32 -49.82 39.61
N CYS A 130 -24.86 -50.88 40.30
CA CYS A 130 -23.59 -50.89 41.04
C CYS A 130 -22.38 -50.71 40.12
N CYS A 131 -22.49 -51.01 38.82
CA CYS A 131 -21.42 -50.80 37.83
C CYS A 131 -21.24 -49.32 37.42
N THR A 132 -22.23 -48.47 37.68
CA THR A 132 -22.28 -47.09 37.15
C THR A 132 -21.28 -46.16 37.83
N ASN A 133 -20.87 -45.08 37.15
CA ASN A 133 -19.96 -44.09 37.76
C ASN A 133 -20.64 -43.27 38.87
N LEU A 134 -21.94 -43.05 38.74
CA LEU A 134 -22.74 -42.33 39.72
C LEU A 134 -22.78 -43.09 41.05
N PHE A 135 -23.00 -44.41 41.02
CA PHE A 135 -23.00 -45.25 42.21
C PHE A 135 -21.70 -45.10 43.03
N PHE A 136 -20.54 -45.29 42.41
CA PHE A 136 -19.27 -45.16 43.13
C PHE A 136 -18.98 -43.73 43.60
N THR A 137 -19.47 -42.72 42.88
CA THR A 137 -19.32 -41.31 43.30
C THR A 137 -20.17 -41.01 44.54
N LEU A 138 -21.40 -41.54 44.61
CA LEU A 138 -22.32 -41.27 45.71
C LEU A 138 -22.06 -42.13 46.94
N PHE A 139 -21.79 -43.41 46.76
CA PHE A 139 -21.75 -44.36 47.87
C PHE A 139 -20.33 -44.68 48.36
N ARG A 140 -19.30 -44.42 47.55
CA ARG A 140 -17.91 -44.67 47.95
C ARG A 140 -16.93 -43.69 47.31
N PRO A 141 -17.09 -42.36 47.39
CA PRO A 141 -16.25 -41.37 46.68
C PRO A 141 -14.75 -41.57 46.93
N SER A 142 -13.92 -41.39 45.89
CA SER A 142 -12.46 -41.53 45.96
C SER A 142 -11.79 -40.28 45.39
N GLY A 143 -11.17 -39.51 46.30
CA GLY A 143 -10.47 -38.26 46.01
C GLY A 143 -11.36 -37.02 45.97
N ILE A 144 -10.71 -35.86 45.93
CA ILE A 144 -11.32 -34.54 46.15
C ILE A 144 -12.41 -34.21 45.11
N SER A 145 -12.17 -34.54 43.82
CA SER A 145 -13.14 -34.23 42.76
C SER A 145 -14.43 -35.06 42.82
N GLU A 146 -14.37 -36.27 43.35
CA GLU A 146 -15.56 -37.11 43.56
C GLU A 146 -16.28 -36.69 44.84
N LEU A 147 -15.54 -36.34 45.88
CA LEU A 147 -16.10 -35.78 47.11
C LEU A 147 -16.85 -34.47 46.84
N PHE A 148 -16.30 -33.59 45.99
CA PHE A 148 -16.97 -32.35 45.60
C PHE A 148 -18.27 -32.62 44.84
N ARG A 149 -18.30 -33.58 43.92
CA ARG A 149 -19.54 -33.98 43.21
C ARG A 149 -20.57 -34.59 44.14
N PHE A 150 -20.12 -35.42 45.09
CA PHE A 150 -20.97 -35.97 46.14
C PHE A 150 -21.59 -34.85 46.99
N LEU A 151 -20.77 -33.90 47.44
CA LEU A 151 -21.23 -32.73 48.21
C LEU A 151 -22.22 -31.89 47.41
N LEU A 152 -21.93 -31.61 46.14
CA LEU A 152 -22.82 -30.85 45.26
C LEU A 152 -24.17 -31.57 45.08
N PHE A 153 -24.16 -32.90 44.92
CA PHE A 153 -25.38 -33.69 44.86
C PHE A 153 -26.17 -33.59 46.17
N PHE A 154 -25.50 -33.67 47.32
CA PHE A 154 -26.14 -33.54 48.62
C PHE A 154 -26.75 -32.15 48.82
N ILE A 155 -26.06 -31.08 48.43
CA ILE A 155 -26.58 -29.71 48.46
C ILE A 155 -27.78 -29.56 47.52
N ALA A 156 -27.71 -30.13 46.32
CA ALA A 156 -28.79 -30.07 45.36
C ALA A 156 -30.08 -30.74 45.89
N VAL A 157 -29.95 -31.92 46.49
CA VAL A 157 -31.08 -32.67 47.05
C VAL A 157 -31.57 -32.07 48.36
N PHE A 158 -30.71 -31.84 49.34
CA PHE A 158 -31.15 -31.46 50.69
C PHE A 158 -31.20 -29.96 50.96
N ALA A 159 -30.76 -29.11 50.04
CA ALA A 159 -30.88 -27.65 50.20
C ALA A 159 -31.67 -27.02 49.06
N LEU A 160 -31.21 -27.19 47.81
CA LEU A 160 -31.82 -26.50 46.67
C LEU A 160 -33.24 -27.01 46.37
N LEU A 161 -33.47 -28.32 46.44
CA LEU A 161 -34.78 -28.90 46.14
C LEU A 161 -35.84 -28.49 47.19
N PRO A 162 -35.62 -28.65 48.52
CA PRO A 162 -36.55 -28.16 49.54
C PRO A 162 -36.81 -26.66 49.46
N PHE A 163 -35.76 -25.86 49.26
CA PHE A 163 -35.87 -24.41 49.14
C PHE A 163 -36.63 -23.99 47.87
N GLY A 164 -36.39 -24.68 46.75
CA GLY A 164 -37.09 -24.46 45.49
C GLY A 164 -38.58 -24.80 45.59
N LEU A 165 -38.91 -25.95 46.19
CA LEU A 165 -40.31 -26.35 46.43
C LEU A 165 -41.02 -25.37 47.36
N TYR A 166 -40.36 -24.91 48.43
CA TYR A 166 -40.94 -23.93 49.34
C TYR A 166 -41.20 -22.58 48.66
N SER A 167 -40.30 -22.14 47.78
CA SER A 167 -40.42 -20.85 47.08
C SER A 167 -41.61 -20.79 46.12
N LEU A 168 -42.10 -21.95 45.65
CA LEU A 168 -43.27 -22.09 44.77
C LEU A 168 -44.60 -22.01 45.51
N ILE A 169 -44.60 -22.12 46.85
CA ILE A 169 -45.81 -22.03 47.67
C ILE A 169 -46.15 -20.54 47.93
N PRO A 170 -47.38 -20.09 47.61
CA PRO A 170 -47.79 -18.68 47.81
C PRO A 170 -47.80 -18.26 49.29
N ASP A 171 -48.31 -19.11 50.17
CA ASP A 171 -48.38 -18.87 51.62
C ASP A 171 -47.13 -19.44 52.32
N ARG A 172 -46.07 -18.64 52.36
CA ARG A 172 -44.75 -18.99 52.92
C ARG A 172 -44.74 -19.06 54.45
N LYS A 173 -45.49 -20.01 55.02
CA LYS A 173 -45.47 -20.33 56.46
C LYS A 173 -44.34 -21.31 56.78
N ILE A 174 -43.65 -21.09 57.90
CA ILE A 174 -42.47 -21.87 58.29
C ILE A 174 -42.76 -23.38 58.45
N TYR A 175 -43.98 -23.76 58.83
CA TYR A 175 -44.37 -25.17 58.96
C TYR A 175 -44.39 -25.92 57.62
N TYR A 176 -44.63 -25.24 56.49
CA TYR A 176 -44.52 -25.87 55.17
C TYR A 176 -43.07 -26.24 54.85
N LEU A 177 -42.12 -25.37 55.20
CA LEU A 177 -40.70 -25.65 55.03
C LEU A 177 -40.30 -26.88 55.86
N ILE A 178 -40.70 -26.93 57.13
CA ILE A 178 -40.44 -28.07 58.02
C ILE A 178 -41.01 -29.36 57.44
N GLY A 179 -42.26 -29.34 56.95
CA GLY A 179 -42.91 -30.49 56.33
C GLY A 179 -42.19 -30.98 55.06
N ILE A 180 -41.76 -30.05 54.20
CA ILE A 180 -40.99 -30.37 52.98
C ILE A 180 -39.66 -31.04 53.35
N TYR A 181 -38.92 -30.52 54.33
CA TYR A 181 -37.67 -31.13 54.77
C TYR A 181 -37.85 -32.52 55.38
N ILE A 182 -38.91 -32.73 56.18
CA ILE A 182 -39.22 -34.05 56.74
C ILE A 182 -39.51 -35.04 55.62
N LEU A 183 -40.31 -34.65 54.63
CA LEU A 183 -40.66 -35.49 53.50
C LEU A 183 -39.44 -35.79 52.60
N ASP A 184 -38.62 -34.77 52.33
CA ASP A 184 -37.39 -34.88 51.54
C ASP A 184 -36.38 -35.84 52.19
N ILE A 185 -36.11 -35.67 53.49
CA ILE A 185 -35.23 -36.56 54.25
C ILE A 185 -35.80 -37.99 54.32
N ALA A 186 -37.11 -38.14 54.53
CA ALA A 186 -37.73 -39.46 54.56
C ALA A 186 -37.62 -40.18 53.20
N ILE A 187 -37.90 -39.49 52.10
CA ILE A 187 -37.86 -40.08 50.75
C ILE A 187 -36.41 -40.29 50.30
N PHE A 188 -35.60 -39.24 50.21
CA PHE A 188 -34.24 -39.33 49.65
C PHE A 188 -33.25 -39.95 50.64
N GLY A 189 -33.34 -39.60 51.93
CA GLY A 189 -32.53 -40.22 52.97
C GLY A 189 -32.89 -41.70 53.17
N GLY A 190 -34.19 -42.02 53.19
CA GLY A 190 -34.68 -43.40 53.24
C GLY A 190 -34.25 -44.23 52.02
N LEU A 191 -34.41 -43.69 50.81
CA LEU A 191 -33.97 -44.33 49.58
C LEU A 191 -32.45 -44.53 49.56
N TYR A 192 -31.67 -43.53 49.98
CA TYR A 192 -30.21 -43.63 50.06
C TYR A 192 -29.77 -44.74 51.02
N LEU A 193 -30.37 -44.82 52.22
CA LEU A 193 -30.09 -45.87 53.19
C LEU A 193 -30.51 -47.26 52.69
N ALA A 194 -31.66 -47.36 52.02
CA ALA A 194 -32.13 -48.60 51.44
C ALA A 194 -31.14 -49.14 50.38
N ILE A 195 -30.70 -48.28 49.47
CA ILE A 195 -29.69 -48.63 48.46
C ILE A 195 -28.37 -48.99 49.12
N PHE A 196 -27.92 -48.23 50.12
CA PHE A 196 -26.70 -48.51 50.86
C PHE A 196 -26.74 -49.89 51.51
N ASN A 197 -27.85 -50.25 52.17
CA ASN A 197 -28.00 -51.54 52.84
C ASN A 197 -28.06 -52.72 51.84
N ILE A 198 -28.86 -52.59 50.77
CA ILE A 198 -28.99 -53.63 49.73
C ILE A 198 -27.66 -53.88 49.03
N THR A 199 -26.84 -52.84 48.84
CA THR A 199 -25.61 -52.94 48.05
C THR A 199 -24.36 -53.11 48.91
N ILE A 200 -23.98 -52.11 49.71
CA ILE A 200 -22.74 -52.12 50.49
C ILE A 200 -22.83 -53.11 51.65
N GLY A 201 -24.01 -53.32 52.23
CA GLY A 201 -24.19 -54.31 53.30
C GLY A 201 -24.04 -55.77 52.83
N ARG A 202 -24.44 -56.09 51.60
CA ARG A 202 -24.48 -57.47 51.07
C ARG A 202 -23.33 -57.81 50.12
N HIS A 203 -22.85 -56.83 49.36
CA HIS A 203 -21.88 -57.00 48.26
C HIS A 203 -20.59 -56.20 48.52
N GLN A 204 -20.19 -56.06 49.78
CA GLN A 204 -19.08 -55.20 50.21
C GLN A 204 -17.77 -55.51 49.48
N ASN A 205 -17.44 -56.80 49.32
CA ASN A 205 -16.20 -57.25 48.70
C ASN A 205 -16.18 -56.94 47.20
N ALA A 206 -17.25 -57.26 46.47
CA ALA A 206 -17.38 -56.94 45.05
C ALA A 206 -17.33 -55.42 44.78
N ILE A 207 -17.93 -54.61 45.65
CA ILE A 207 -17.87 -53.15 45.56
C ILE A 207 -16.47 -52.61 45.88
N HIS A 208 -15.74 -53.22 46.82
CA HIS A 208 -14.37 -52.83 47.11
C HIS A 208 -13.44 -53.10 45.92
N GLU A 209 -13.48 -54.30 45.37
CA GLU A 209 -12.68 -54.72 44.21
C GLU A 209 -13.03 -53.88 42.98
N GLY A 210 -14.34 -53.69 42.72
CA GLY A 210 -14.81 -52.81 41.65
C GLY A 210 -14.32 -51.36 41.81
N ARG A 211 -14.17 -50.87 43.05
CA ARG A 211 -13.64 -49.52 43.32
C ARG A 211 -12.15 -49.43 43.01
N GLU A 212 -11.37 -50.44 43.37
CA GLU A 212 -9.94 -50.49 43.06
C GLU A 212 -9.70 -50.48 41.55
N ILE A 213 -10.48 -51.27 40.80
CA ILE A 213 -10.46 -51.28 39.33
C ILE A 213 -10.83 -49.90 38.75
N LYS A 214 -11.84 -49.20 39.31
CA LYS A 214 -12.16 -47.83 38.88
C LYS A 214 -11.04 -46.83 39.16
N ASN A 215 -10.35 -46.95 40.28
CA ASN A 215 -9.18 -46.12 40.59
C ASN A 215 -8.05 -46.39 39.58
N ARG A 216 -7.82 -47.65 39.19
CA ARG A 216 -6.87 -48.02 38.13
C ARG A 216 -7.24 -47.40 36.78
N ILE A 217 -8.52 -47.46 36.38
CA ILE A 217 -9.02 -46.78 35.16
C ILE A 217 -8.77 -45.26 35.22
N LYS A 218 -8.97 -44.62 36.39
CA LYS A 218 -8.71 -43.19 36.59
C LYS A 218 -7.22 -42.86 36.43
N THR A 219 -6.33 -43.69 36.99
CA THR A 219 -4.88 -43.56 36.81
C THR A 219 -4.47 -43.74 35.35
N ASN A 220 -5.02 -44.72 34.65
CA ASN A 220 -4.73 -44.94 33.22
C ASN A 220 -5.20 -43.76 32.36
N ARG A 221 -6.36 -43.19 32.64
CA ARG A 221 -6.80 -41.95 31.96
C ARG A 221 -5.88 -40.77 32.23
N LYS A 222 -5.32 -40.66 33.45
CA LYS A 222 -4.33 -39.63 33.76
C LYS A 222 -3.04 -39.87 32.98
N LYS A 223 -2.56 -41.13 32.92
CA LYS A 223 -1.40 -41.51 32.10
C LYS A 223 -1.60 -41.17 30.63
N ILE A 224 -2.74 -41.55 30.03
CA ILE A 224 -3.09 -41.19 28.64
C ILE A 224 -2.96 -39.68 28.43
N ARG A 225 -3.59 -38.86 29.28
CA ARG A 225 -3.51 -37.39 29.16
C ARG A 225 -2.09 -36.85 29.27
N LEU A 226 -1.31 -37.37 30.20
CA LEU A 226 0.08 -36.96 30.40
C LEU A 226 0.95 -37.36 29.20
N THR A 227 0.80 -38.58 28.69
CA THR A 227 1.49 -39.07 27.49
C THR A 227 1.10 -38.25 26.26
N THR A 228 -0.19 -37.98 26.05
CA THR A 228 -0.67 -37.11 24.97
C THR A 228 -0.01 -35.73 25.06
N HIS A 229 -0.05 -35.10 26.23
CA HIS A 229 0.53 -33.76 26.40
C HIS A 229 2.06 -33.74 26.27
N ALA A 230 2.73 -34.80 26.73
CA ALA A 230 4.18 -34.96 26.56
C ALA A 230 4.55 -35.07 25.08
N ILE A 231 3.81 -35.88 24.31
CA ILE A 231 4.02 -36.06 22.86
C ILE A 231 3.73 -34.77 22.08
N GLU A 232 2.69 -34.00 22.47
CA GLU A 232 2.37 -32.72 21.83
C GLU A 232 3.41 -31.64 22.07
N LYS A 233 4.08 -31.67 23.23
CA LYS A 233 5.14 -30.71 23.61
C LYS A 233 6.53 -31.16 23.17
N ASP A 234 6.69 -32.43 22.82
CA ASP A 234 7.96 -32.99 22.38
C ASP A 234 8.42 -32.32 21.08
N SER A 235 9.67 -31.88 21.07
CA SER A 235 10.31 -31.24 19.92
C SER A 235 10.95 -32.25 18.96
N ASN A 236 11.09 -33.52 19.36
CA ASN A 236 11.67 -34.54 18.50
C ASN A 236 10.68 -34.97 17.41
N GLU A 237 11.10 -34.80 16.15
CA GLU A 237 10.33 -35.14 14.94
C GLU A 237 10.93 -36.30 14.14
N ASP A 238 12.04 -36.91 14.61
CA ASP A 238 12.86 -37.89 13.87
C ASP A 238 12.06 -39.13 13.44
N GLY A 239 10.99 -39.46 14.16
CA GLY A 239 10.12 -40.60 13.87
C GLY A 239 9.01 -40.34 12.84
N TYR A 240 8.89 -39.13 12.29
CA TYR A 240 7.78 -38.73 11.41
C TYR A 240 8.12 -38.71 9.92
N ASN A 241 9.34 -39.10 9.53
CA ASN A 241 9.80 -39.13 8.14
C ASN A 241 9.55 -37.79 7.39
N LEU A 242 9.92 -36.68 8.02
CA LEU A 242 9.72 -35.32 7.47
C LEU A 242 10.87 -34.86 6.57
N GLU A 243 11.98 -35.62 6.51
CA GLU A 243 13.19 -35.28 5.76
C GLU A 243 12.91 -34.98 4.28
N SER A 244 12.08 -35.80 3.64
CA SER A 244 11.68 -35.57 2.24
C SER A 244 10.96 -34.24 2.02
N PHE A 245 10.18 -33.76 3.00
CA PHE A 245 9.52 -32.46 2.92
C PHE A 245 10.52 -31.33 3.19
N ASP A 246 11.44 -31.53 4.12
CA ASP A 246 12.50 -30.57 4.44
C ASP A 246 13.45 -30.35 3.27
N ASP A 247 13.79 -31.42 2.53
CA ASP A 247 14.56 -31.36 1.29
C ASP A 247 13.82 -30.59 0.19
N GLU A 248 12.53 -30.87 0.00
CA GLU A 248 11.70 -30.15 -0.98
C GLU A 248 11.58 -28.67 -0.64
N ILE A 249 11.31 -28.34 0.63
CA ILE A 249 11.25 -26.95 1.11
C ILE A 249 12.60 -26.25 0.89
N SER A 250 13.71 -26.92 1.20
CA SER A 250 15.05 -26.38 1.01
C SER A 250 15.35 -26.09 -0.47
N LYS A 251 14.94 -27.00 -1.36
CA LYS A 251 15.07 -26.80 -2.81
C LYS A 251 14.23 -25.60 -3.29
N ILE A 252 12.97 -25.51 -2.87
CA ILE A 252 12.09 -24.37 -3.23
C ILE A 252 12.65 -23.05 -2.67
N GLN A 253 13.21 -23.08 -1.46
CA GLN A 253 13.85 -21.90 -0.86
C GLN A 253 15.11 -21.48 -1.61
N GLN A 254 15.90 -22.44 -2.10
CA GLN A 254 17.03 -22.15 -2.98
C GLN A 254 16.56 -21.52 -4.30
N GLU A 255 15.56 -22.11 -4.97
CA GLU A 255 14.95 -21.55 -6.18
C GLU A 255 14.44 -20.11 -5.97
N ARG A 256 13.86 -19.83 -4.79
CA ARG A 256 13.42 -18.50 -4.39
C ARG A 256 14.59 -17.51 -4.29
N ASN A 257 15.66 -17.92 -3.60
CA ASN A 257 16.84 -17.08 -3.41
C ASN A 257 17.54 -16.79 -4.74
N ASP A 258 17.62 -17.79 -5.63
CA ASP A 258 18.16 -17.63 -6.97
C ASP A 258 17.33 -16.65 -7.81
N ALA A 259 15.98 -16.73 -7.73
CA ALA A 259 15.11 -15.77 -8.41
C ALA A 259 15.28 -14.33 -7.89
N ILE A 260 15.49 -14.15 -6.59
CA ILE A 260 15.77 -12.84 -5.99
C ILE A 260 17.12 -12.30 -6.46
N ALA A 261 18.16 -13.16 -6.48
CA ALA A 261 19.48 -12.78 -6.97
C ALA A 261 19.44 -12.40 -8.46
N GLN A 262 18.69 -13.14 -9.28
CA GLN A 262 18.46 -12.82 -10.69
C GLN A 262 17.73 -11.48 -10.85
N LYS A 263 16.69 -11.20 -10.04
CA LYS A 263 15.99 -9.91 -10.04
C LYS A 263 16.98 -8.76 -9.78
N GLN A 264 17.81 -8.87 -8.76
CA GLN A 264 18.76 -7.84 -8.39
C GLN A 264 19.85 -7.65 -9.47
N SER A 265 20.34 -8.74 -10.06
CA SER A 265 21.26 -8.69 -11.19
C SER A 265 20.66 -8.00 -12.42
N ALA A 266 19.40 -8.31 -12.75
CA ALA A 266 18.67 -7.68 -13.85
C ALA A 266 18.44 -6.18 -13.62
N GLN A 267 18.08 -5.78 -12.40
CA GLN A 267 17.97 -4.37 -12.01
C GLN A 267 19.30 -3.64 -12.16
N ASN A 268 20.40 -4.20 -11.63
CA ASN A 268 21.73 -3.60 -11.74
C ASN A 268 22.16 -3.44 -13.20
N THR A 269 21.91 -4.45 -14.04
CA THR A 269 22.20 -4.40 -15.48
C THR A 269 21.36 -3.32 -16.16
N PHE A 270 20.08 -3.21 -15.79
CA PHE A 270 19.19 -2.19 -16.32
C PHE A 270 19.67 -0.78 -15.96
N ASP A 271 20.00 -0.54 -14.70
CA ASP A 271 20.41 0.79 -14.22
C ASP A 271 21.78 1.21 -14.75
N THR A 272 22.70 0.26 -14.95
CA THR A 272 24.09 0.55 -15.38
C THR A 272 24.22 0.65 -16.90
N VAL A 273 23.57 -0.25 -17.64
CA VAL A 273 23.80 -0.41 -19.08
C VAL A 273 22.57 0.02 -19.86
N THR A 274 21.42 -0.63 -19.62
CA THR A 274 20.22 -0.43 -20.44
C THR A 274 19.68 1.00 -20.36
N LYS A 275 19.75 1.63 -19.19
CA LYS A 275 19.32 3.02 -18.99
C LYS A 275 20.10 4.01 -19.87
N ASN A 276 21.42 3.82 -19.98
CA ASN A 276 22.26 4.68 -20.80
C ASN A 276 21.95 4.45 -22.28
N ILE A 277 21.84 3.18 -22.71
CA ILE A 277 21.48 2.84 -24.09
C ILE A 277 20.11 3.46 -24.48
N LEU A 278 19.11 3.35 -23.62
CA LEU A 278 17.77 3.90 -23.89
C LEU A 278 17.79 5.44 -23.94
N THR A 279 18.57 6.08 -23.07
CA THR A 279 18.78 7.53 -23.09
C THR A 279 19.41 7.94 -24.42
N ASP A 280 20.52 7.30 -24.81
CA ASP A 280 21.24 7.60 -26.05
C ASP A 280 20.38 7.36 -27.29
N GLU A 281 19.58 6.29 -27.31
CA GLU A 281 18.67 5.97 -28.42
C GLU A 281 17.60 7.05 -28.59
N ILE A 282 16.99 7.49 -27.48
CA ILE A 282 15.97 8.56 -27.51
C ILE A 282 16.61 9.90 -27.87
N GLU A 283 17.76 10.25 -27.30
CA GLU A 283 18.47 11.49 -27.63
C GLU A 283 18.87 11.53 -29.10
N ASN A 284 19.42 10.44 -29.65
CA ASN A 284 19.81 10.36 -31.06
C ASN A 284 18.60 10.49 -31.99
N ALA A 285 17.43 9.93 -31.63
CA ALA A 285 16.22 10.06 -32.43
C ALA A 285 15.72 11.51 -32.56
N TYR A 286 15.96 12.35 -31.55
CA TYR A 286 15.55 13.77 -31.56
C TYR A 286 16.70 14.73 -31.88
N ARG A 287 17.94 14.23 -31.97
CA ARG A 287 19.15 15.03 -32.19
C ARG A 287 19.05 15.92 -33.42
N ALA A 288 18.65 15.36 -34.56
CA ALA A 288 18.52 16.13 -35.81
C ALA A 288 17.53 17.30 -35.68
N LYS A 289 16.40 17.08 -35.00
CA LYS A 289 15.38 18.13 -34.78
C LYS A 289 15.82 19.19 -33.79
N ILE A 290 16.56 18.79 -32.75
CA ILE A 290 17.15 19.72 -31.78
C ILE A 290 18.24 20.57 -32.46
N GLU A 291 19.08 19.95 -33.29
CA GLU A 291 20.14 20.62 -34.04
C GLU A 291 19.55 21.60 -35.05
N GLU A 292 18.54 21.19 -35.83
CA GLU A 292 17.80 22.06 -36.75
C GLU A 292 17.21 23.29 -36.03
N LEU A 293 16.51 23.10 -34.92
CA LEU A 293 15.94 24.21 -34.15
C LEU A 293 17.01 25.09 -33.48
N THR A 294 18.14 24.51 -33.09
CA THR A 294 19.28 25.24 -32.51
C THR A 294 19.96 26.10 -33.57
N ASP A 295 20.14 25.58 -34.77
CA ASP A 295 20.70 26.32 -35.90
C ASP A 295 19.74 27.39 -36.39
N ALA A 296 18.43 27.10 -36.45
CA ALA A 296 17.40 28.10 -36.75
C ALA A 296 17.39 29.24 -35.72
N LEU A 297 17.52 28.93 -34.42
CA LEU A 297 17.62 29.93 -33.36
C LEU A 297 18.90 30.76 -33.50
N ARG A 298 20.03 30.12 -33.80
CA ARG A 298 21.31 30.82 -34.03
C ARG A 298 21.22 31.75 -35.23
N ALA A 299 20.65 31.30 -36.35
CA ALA A 299 20.43 32.10 -37.54
C ALA A 299 19.45 33.26 -37.30
N ALA A 300 18.39 33.01 -36.51
CA ALA A 300 17.45 34.06 -36.13
C ALA A 300 18.12 35.15 -35.28
N GLY A 301 18.98 34.76 -34.33
CA GLY A 301 19.74 35.69 -33.49
C GLY A 301 20.80 36.48 -34.25
N THR A 302 21.51 35.88 -35.21
CA THR A 302 22.44 36.61 -36.07
C THR A 302 21.72 37.60 -36.98
N TYR A 303 20.57 37.23 -37.54
CA TYR A 303 19.75 38.13 -38.35
C TYR A 303 19.18 39.29 -37.53
N ARG A 304 18.72 39.03 -36.29
CA ARG A 304 18.33 40.09 -35.35
C ARG A 304 19.47 41.06 -35.09
N SER A 305 20.68 40.56 -34.79
CA SER A 305 21.86 41.40 -34.54
C SER A 305 22.21 42.29 -35.75
N GLN A 306 22.09 41.76 -36.97
CA GLN A 306 22.27 42.54 -38.20
C GLN A 306 21.19 43.62 -38.38
N LEU A 307 19.93 43.29 -38.10
CA LEU A 307 18.83 44.26 -38.14
C LEU A 307 19.00 45.35 -37.07
N GLU A 308 19.42 45.01 -35.86
CA GLU A 308 19.74 46.00 -34.80
C GLU A 308 20.88 46.92 -35.20
N THR A 309 21.91 46.39 -35.86
CA THR A 309 23.02 47.21 -36.37
C THR A 309 22.51 48.19 -37.43
N LYS A 310 21.72 47.72 -38.39
CA LYS A 310 21.13 48.56 -39.45
C LYS A 310 20.13 49.59 -38.89
N GLU A 311 19.33 49.21 -37.89
CA GLU A 311 18.39 50.10 -37.22
C GLU A 311 19.13 51.20 -36.46
N ASN A 312 20.20 50.86 -35.73
CA ASN A 312 21.06 51.82 -35.05
C ASN A 312 21.80 52.75 -36.02
N GLU A 313 22.35 52.22 -37.12
CA GLU A 313 23.00 53.01 -38.17
C GLU A 313 22.00 53.96 -38.84
N SER A 314 20.80 53.48 -39.17
CA SER A 314 19.73 54.29 -39.76
C SER A 314 19.24 55.36 -38.79
N ALA A 315 19.06 55.04 -37.51
CA ALA A 315 18.71 56.00 -36.46
C ALA A 315 19.79 57.07 -36.27
N LEU A 316 21.08 56.68 -36.33
CA LEU A 316 22.20 57.61 -36.25
C LEU A 316 22.23 58.53 -37.47
N ARG A 317 22.09 57.98 -38.69
CA ARG A 317 22.00 58.76 -39.94
C ARG A 317 20.84 59.75 -39.89
N LEU A 318 19.65 59.29 -39.48
CA LEU A 318 18.47 60.12 -39.27
C LEU A 318 18.75 61.28 -38.31
N SER A 319 19.38 60.99 -37.17
CA SER A 319 19.71 62.03 -36.19
C SER A 319 20.81 62.99 -36.66
N GLN A 320 21.77 62.54 -37.45
CA GLN A 320 22.92 63.34 -37.90
C GLN A 320 22.60 64.21 -39.12
N GLU A 321 21.91 63.67 -40.11
CA GLU A 321 21.62 64.37 -41.38
C GLU A 321 20.34 65.20 -41.32
N TYR A 322 19.29 64.68 -40.67
CA TYR A 322 17.95 65.29 -40.69
C TYR A 322 17.57 65.90 -39.33
N GLY A 323 17.96 65.25 -38.22
CA GLY A 323 17.62 65.68 -36.87
C GLY A 323 18.22 67.03 -36.45
N GLN A 324 19.32 67.47 -37.09
CA GLN A 324 19.91 68.79 -36.85
C GLN A 324 19.05 69.95 -37.39
N TYR A 325 18.24 69.69 -38.41
CA TYR A 325 17.45 70.71 -39.11
C TYR A 325 15.96 70.65 -38.80
N LEU A 326 15.42 69.43 -38.61
CA LEU A 326 14.00 69.20 -38.32
C LEU A 326 13.69 69.13 -36.81
N GLY A 327 14.67 68.78 -35.98
CA GLY A 327 14.44 68.53 -34.55
C GLY A 327 13.74 67.18 -34.29
N LYS A 328 14.08 66.52 -33.17
CA LYS A 328 13.60 65.15 -32.87
C LYS A 328 12.07 65.01 -32.77
N SER A 329 11.31 66.06 -32.46
CA SER A 329 9.85 65.99 -32.34
C SER A 329 9.14 65.96 -33.69
N HIS A 330 9.71 66.57 -34.72
CA HIS A 330 9.10 66.73 -36.06
C HIS A 330 9.61 65.71 -37.08
N MET A 331 10.39 64.70 -36.64
CA MET A 331 10.85 63.57 -37.46
C MET A 331 9.77 62.48 -37.54
N ASN A 332 8.60 62.86 -38.00
CA ASN A 332 7.48 61.97 -38.24
C ASN A 332 6.82 62.30 -39.59
N ASP A 333 6.14 61.33 -40.19
CA ASP A 333 5.60 61.44 -41.55
C ASP A 333 4.65 62.65 -41.71
N THR A 334 3.84 62.89 -40.67
CA THR A 334 2.83 63.96 -40.61
C THR A 334 3.41 65.37 -40.55
N ASP A 335 4.46 65.58 -39.74
CA ASP A 335 5.06 66.90 -39.56
C ASP A 335 5.96 67.26 -40.74
N ILE A 336 6.62 66.27 -41.36
CA ILE A 336 7.41 66.47 -42.59
C ILE A 336 6.52 66.85 -43.77
N GLU A 337 5.34 66.24 -43.90
CA GLU A 337 4.37 66.59 -44.93
C GLU A 337 3.82 68.01 -44.73
N ARG A 338 3.61 68.41 -43.47
CA ARG A 338 3.18 69.77 -43.10
C ARG A 338 4.25 70.82 -43.40
N ILE A 339 5.52 70.52 -43.11
CA ILE A 339 6.68 71.37 -43.45
C ILE A 339 6.82 71.48 -44.97
N HIS A 340 6.64 70.38 -45.69
CA HIS A 340 6.66 70.34 -47.16
C HIS A 340 5.55 71.21 -47.77
N GLU A 341 4.32 71.14 -47.25
CA GLU A 341 3.20 72.01 -47.66
C GLU A 341 3.47 73.49 -47.36
N MET A 342 4.03 73.82 -46.19
CA MET A 342 4.36 75.21 -45.80
C MET A 342 5.43 75.84 -46.70
N ILE A 343 6.41 75.05 -47.16
CA ILE A 343 7.45 75.53 -48.09
C ILE A 343 6.89 75.65 -49.52
N THR A 344 6.05 74.69 -49.96
CA THR A 344 5.47 74.70 -51.32
C THR A 344 4.41 75.79 -51.50
N SER A 345 3.68 76.14 -50.44
CA SER A 345 2.72 77.25 -50.42
C SER A 345 3.36 78.64 -50.24
N GLY A 346 4.67 78.71 -50.04
CA GLY A 346 5.41 79.96 -49.81
C GLY A 346 5.23 80.57 -48.42
N ALA A 347 4.62 79.83 -47.48
CA ALA A 347 4.36 80.29 -46.11
C ALA A 347 5.62 80.27 -45.22
N ALA A 348 6.68 79.57 -45.59
CA ALA A 348 7.97 79.55 -44.91
C ALA A 348 9.13 79.62 -45.91
N ALA A 349 10.17 80.39 -45.57
CA ALA A 349 11.31 80.63 -46.48
C ALA A 349 12.41 79.56 -46.38
N SER A 350 12.42 78.77 -45.30
CA SER A 350 13.40 77.69 -45.08
C SER A 350 12.82 76.60 -44.18
N ILE A 351 13.47 75.43 -44.14
CA ILE A 351 13.05 74.29 -43.32
C ILE A 351 13.04 74.65 -41.83
N VAL A 352 14.02 75.41 -41.34
CA VAL A 352 14.11 75.85 -39.94
C VAL A 352 13.02 76.88 -39.59
N ASP A 353 12.66 77.75 -40.53
CA ASP A 353 11.56 78.72 -40.37
C ASP A 353 10.19 78.00 -40.34
N ALA A 354 10.00 76.97 -41.16
CA ALA A 354 8.80 76.13 -41.13
C ALA A 354 8.66 75.35 -39.81
N VAL A 355 9.75 74.76 -39.31
CA VAL A 355 9.79 74.07 -38.01
C VAL A 355 9.49 75.05 -36.86
N ALA A 356 10.09 76.24 -36.88
CA ALA A 356 9.83 77.27 -35.88
C ALA A 356 8.37 77.74 -35.88
N LYS A 357 7.71 77.83 -37.05
CA LYS A 357 6.27 78.16 -37.16
C LYS A 357 5.34 77.03 -36.70
N ILE A 358 5.81 75.78 -36.72
CA ILE A 358 5.07 74.63 -36.17
C ILE A 358 5.22 74.59 -34.65
N ASP A 359 6.42 74.84 -34.10
CA ASP A 359 6.69 74.90 -32.66
C ASP A 359 6.10 76.17 -31.99
N HIS A 360 6.04 77.26 -32.74
CA HIS A 360 5.49 78.54 -32.34
C HIS A 360 4.57 79.06 -33.45
N PRO A 361 3.27 78.68 -33.46
CA PRO A 361 2.33 79.28 -34.38
C PRO A 361 2.24 80.77 -34.05
N GLU A 362 2.91 81.62 -34.83
CA GLU A 362 2.75 83.07 -34.69
C GLU A 362 1.27 83.39 -34.81
N SER A 363 0.76 84.00 -33.74
CA SER A 363 -0.54 84.62 -33.67
C SER A 363 -0.75 85.50 -34.89
N ALA A 364 -1.57 85.05 -35.83
CA ALA A 364 -2.16 85.94 -36.82
C ALA A 364 -3.07 86.91 -36.08
N SER A 365 -2.53 88.08 -35.75
CA SER A 365 -3.26 89.23 -35.27
C SER A 365 -4.07 89.84 -36.42
N ALA A 366 -5.40 89.89 -36.25
CA ALA A 366 -6.26 90.96 -36.79
C ALA A 366 -7.68 90.87 -36.20
N THR A 367 -7.84 91.20 -34.92
CA THR A 367 -8.57 92.42 -34.49
C THR A 367 -8.32 92.72 -33.03
#